data_AF-A0A4U1WE54-F1
#
_entry.id   AF-A0A4U1WE54-F1
#
_cell.length_a   1.000
_cell.length_b   1.000
_cell.length_c   1.000
_cell.angle_alpha   90.00
_cell.angle_beta   90.00
_cell.angle_gamma   90.00
#
_symmetry.space_group_name_H-M   'P 1'
#
loop_
_entity.id
_entity.type
_entity.pdbx_description
1 polymer ?
#
loop_
_entity_poly.entity_id
_entity_poly.type
_entity_poly.pdbx_seq_one_letter_code
_entity_poly.pdbx_strand_id
1 'polypeptide(L)'
;MNYNVYMLDHRLGVFVGGTNPNKRAQLLANSSVFDDTDVVIFNEVFDNQASQILIDALAQKFGYLTPVLGRTKNGWDHTEGWRSTSLDDGGVIVFSKYPIEYKSQVIFRDGCGADWASQKGFIHTVINKGGERYNIIGTHVQADDDTCKTPPSVVRQDQFAQIENYIFGANRSADEMFFIAGDLNVAKESQEFSSMLETLNVAEPTNYAGAPYSWDPAVNGLAHANYSDLKGQLLDYVLVERSHKQPKNWHNQVLDIASDRVALPGTQEPYYFYEYSDHFPVAAFEYADESTPIHSVRPINKPYNSIRLKHRSTGEYVYADPNVPNGWLTYGRDGEQSNAKFKLDNWHPYNGTCIHDNDYVQISRKDDYKDYYWTYSSNTYYTEDHDSSDFMKISRPTESESCIQNGDVVYIYDHAHHLWTSADKYLEPINTYIKATKELPVSENGLFIIEMDNFEFSDWELSLTYK
;
A
#
# COMPACT_ATOMS: atom_id res chain seq x y z
N MET A 1 -12.11 -0.75 12.25
CA MET A 1 -10.97 -0.67 11.30
C MET A 1 -10.75 0.79 10.92
N ASN A 2 -9.51 1.23 10.88
CA ASN A 2 -9.11 2.48 10.22
C ASN A 2 -8.44 2.18 8.88
N TYR A 3 -8.70 3.00 7.85
CA TYR A 3 -7.98 2.87 6.59
C TYR A 3 -7.85 4.21 5.83
N ASN A 4 -6.64 4.74 5.68
CA ASN A 4 -6.36 5.77 4.68
C ASN A 4 -6.40 5.17 3.26
N VAL A 5 -7.36 5.60 2.42
CA VAL A 5 -7.63 5.00 1.11
C VAL A 5 -7.04 5.78 -0.08
N TYR A 6 -6.31 6.86 0.20
CA TYR A 6 -5.53 7.61 -0.79
C TYR A 6 -6.35 8.00 -2.03
N MET A 7 -7.59 8.47 -1.85
CA MET A 7 -8.46 8.90 -2.95
C MET A 7 -8.30 10.38 -3.21
N LEU A 8 -7.11 10.78 -3.64
CA LEU A 8 -6.80 12.16 -4.02
C LEU A 8 -7.63 12.62 -5.23
N ASP A 9 -7.99 13.90 -5.27
CA ASP A 9 -8.85 14.49 -6.32
C ASP A 9 -8.22 14.38 -7.72
N HIS A 10 -8.98 13.85 -8.68
CA HIS A 10 -8.56 13.69 -10.09
C HIS A 10 -8.11 14.98 -10.79
N ARG A 11 -8.47 16.16 -10.27
CA ARG A 11 -8.17 17.49 -10.83
C ARG A 11 -6.80 18.03 -10.39
N LEU A 12 -6.13 17.41 -9.43
CA LEU A 12 -4.78 17.80 -8.99
C LEU A 12 -3.67 17.43 -10.00
N GLY A 13 -4.05 16.94 -11.19
CA GLY A 13 -3.22 16.94 -12.40
C GLY A 13 -2.68 15.57 -12.81
N VAL A 14 -2.07 15.52 -14.00
CA VAL A 14 -1.48 14.33 -14.64
C VAL A 14 -0.36 13.68 -13.79
N PHE A 15 0.17 14.41 -12.80
CA PHE A 15 1.25 13.97 -11.91
C PHE A 15 0.77 13.30 -10.61
N VAL A 16 -0.49 13.48 -10.20
CA VAL A 16 -1.08 12.89 -8.97
C VAL A 16 -2.29 12.00 -9.30
N GLY A 17 -2.99 12.28 -10.41
CA GLY A 17 -4.17 11.55 -10.88
C GLY A 17 -3.89 10.23 -11.60
N GLY A 18 -2.63 9.81 -11.66
CA GLY A 18 -2.21 8.55 -12.26
C GLY A 18 -2.44 7.32 -11.39
N THR A 19 -3.24 7.38 -10.31
CA THR A 19 -3.43 6.27 -9.35
C THR A 19 -4.76 5.53 -9.54
N ASN A 20 -5.56 5.92 -10.53
CA ASN A 20 -6.86 5.32 -10.88
C ASN A 20 -7.77 5.08 -9.65
N PRO A 21 -8.11 6.13 -8.88
CA PRO A 21 -8.86 6.02 -7.62
C PRO A 21 -10.23 5.36 -7.80
N ASN A 22 -10.89 5.58 -8.95
CA ASN A 22 -12.16 4.92 -9.27
C ASN A 22 -12.03 3.39 -9.34
N LYS A 23 -10.98 2.87 -9.99
CA LYS A 23 -10.77 1.42 -10.07
C LYS A 23 -10.38 0.84 -8.71
N ARG A 24 -9.53 1.53 -7.94
CA ARG A 24 -9.20 1.13 -6.56
C ARG A 24 -10.43 1.10 -5.67
N ALA A 25 -11.31 2.10 -5.76
CA ALA A 25 -12.58 2.12 -5.05
C ALA A 25 -13.46 0.91 -5.40
N GLN A 26 -13.58 0.56 -6.68
CA GLN A 26 -14.35 -0.62 -7.12
C GLN A 26 -13.77 -1.93 -6.58
N LEU A 27 -12.44 -2.10 -6.65
CA LEU A 27 -11.79 -3.30 -6.13
C LEU A 27 -11.95 -3.38 -4.60
N LEU A 28 -11.69 -2.29 -3.89
CA LEU A 28 -11.80 -2.25 -2.43
C LEU A 28 -13.23 -2.54 -1.97
N ALA A 29 -14.22 -1.97 -2.64
CA ALA A 29 -15.64 -2.22 -2.38
C ALA A 29 -16.04 -3.70 -2.53
N ASN A 30 -15.40 -4.43 -3.46
CA ASN A 30 -15.66 -5.85 -3.71
C ASN A 30 -14.77 -6.78 -2.87
N SER A 31 -13.86 -6.24 -2.08
CA SER A 31 -12.96 -7.03 -1.24
C SER A 31 -13.67 -7.57 0.02
N SER A 32 -13.18 -8.71 0.51
CA SER A 32 -13.63 -9.30 1.79
C SER A 32 -13.05 -8.62 3.03
N VAL A 33 -12.16 -7.61 2.85
CA VAL A 33 -11.44 -6.92 3.94
C VAL A 33 -12.37 -6.41 5.05
N PHE A 34 -13.61 -6.07 4.70
CA PHE A 34 -14.58 -5.51 5.64
C PHE A 34 -15.63 -6.51 6.17
N ASP A 35 -15.56 -7.80 5.80
CA ASP A 35 -16.62 -8.80 6.11
C ASP A 35 -16.86 -8.89 7.62
N ASP A 36 -15.79 -8.97 8.42
CA ASP A 36 -15.85 -9.10 9.87
C ASP A 36 -15.70 -7.75 10.61
N THR A 37 -15.84 -6.62 9.90
CA THR A 37 -15.72 -5.29 10.50
C THR A 37 -17.07 -4.72 10.95
N ASP A 38 -17.14 -4.26 12.19
CA ASP A 38 -18.32 -3.58 12.76
C ASP A 38 -18.41 -2.10 12.34
N VAL A 39 -17.27 -1.39 12.40
CA VAL A 39 -17.15 0.04 12.08
C VAL A 39 -15.87 0.27 11.28
N VAL A 40 -15.97 1.04 10.18
CA VAL A 40 -14.84 1.48 9.37
C VAL A 40 -14.75 2.99 9.39
N ILE A 41 -13.55 3.51 9.63
CA ILE A 41 -13.18 4.90 9.40
C ILE A 41 -12.28 4.94 8.18
N PHE A 42 -12.64 5.73 7.17
CA PHE A 42 -11.74 6.01 6.06
C PHE A 42 -11.14 7.40 6.18
N ASN A 43 -9.87 7.52 5.79
CA ASN A 43 -9.17 8.78 5.56
C ASN A 43 -8.89 8.97 4.06
N GLU A 44 -8.64 10.22 3.67
CA GLU A 44 -8.38 10.66 2.29
C GLU A 44 -9.44 10.25 1.25
N VAL A 45 -10.73 10.27 1.61
CA VAL A 45 -11.83 10.11 0.64
C VAL A 45 -12.16 11.41 -0.11
N PHE A 46 -11.14 12.12 -0.60
CA PHE A 46 -11.27 13.47 -1.19
C PHE A 46 -11.97 13.47 -2.55
N ASP A 47 -11.62 12.54 -3.44
CA ASP A 47 -12.19 12.44 -4.78
C ASP A 47 -13.69 12.11 -4.73
N ASN A 48 -14.52 13.03 -5.20
CA ASN A 48 -15.98 12.88 -5.13
C ASN A 48 -16.51 11.67 -5.90
N GLN A 49 -15.89 11.30 -7.03
CA GLN A 49 -16.37 10.17 -7.83
C GLN A 49 -15.95 8.83 -7.20
N ALA A 50 -14.69 8.69 -6.82
CA ALA A 50 -14.17 7.48 -6.19
C ALA A 50 -14.79 7.26 -4.81
N SER A 51 -14.95 8.33 -4.02
CA SER A 51 -15.65 8.23 -2.72
C SER A 51 -17.12 7.83 -2.89
N GLN A 52 -17.81 8.31 -3.92
CA GLN A 52 -19.19 7.88 -4.18
C GLN A 52 -19.28 6.39 -4.52
N ILE A 53 -18.33 5.84 -5.28
CA ILE A 53 -18.25 4.39 -5.56
C ILE A 53 -18.13 3.59 -4.25
N LEU A 54 -17.24 3.99 -3.35
CA LEU A 54 -17.11 3.33 -2.04
C LEU A 54 -18.39 3.47 -1.20
N ILE A 55 -18.95 4.67 -1.15
CA ILE A 55 -20.16 4.97 -0.37
C ILE A 55 -21.32 4.10 -0.85
N ASP A 56 -21.58 4.05 -2.15
CA ASP A 56 -22.71 3.30 -2.71
C ASP A 56 -22.60 1.80 -2.44
N ALA A 57 -21.41 1.24 -2.55
CA ALA A 57 -21.17 -0.18 -2.29
C ALA A 57 -21.24 -0.52 -0.80
N LEU A 58 -20.55 0.25 0.04
CA LEU A 58 -20.43 -0.04 1.47
C LEU A 58 -21.68 0.36 2.27
N ALA A 59 -22.52 1.27 1.76
CA ALA A 59 -23.82 1.56 2.36
C ALA A 59 -24.71 0.32 2.48
N GLN A 60 -24.60 -0.64 1.54
CA GLN A 60 -25.34 -1.90 1.63
C GLN A 60 -24.80 -2.85 2.72
N LYS A 61 -23.48 -2.80 2.96
CA LYS A 61 -22.79 -3.68 3.91
C LYS A 61 -22.91 -3.19 5.36
N PHE A 62 -22.83 -1.88 5.56
CA PHE A 62 -22.85 -1.25 6.88
C PHE A 62 -24.25 -0.70 7.24
N GLY A 63 -24.99 -0.13 6.29
CA GLY A 63 -26.34 0.39 6.55
C GLY A 63 -26.39 1.76 7.25
N TYR A 64 -25.35 2.16 8.00
CA TYR A 64 -25.24 3.49 8.60
C TYR A 64 -23.91 4.15 8.25
N LEU A 65 -23.97 5.45 7.94
CA LEU A 65 -22.80 6.24 7.58
C LEU A 65 -22.96 7.73 7.94
N THR A 66 -21.82 8.42 7.96
CA THR A 66 -21.75 9.89 8.02
C THR A 66 -21.61 10.47 6.61
N PRO A 67 -21.89 11.77 6.41
CA PRO A 67 -21.31 12.50 5.28
C PRO A 67 -19.77 12.49 5.37
N VAL A 68 -19.10 12.84 4.27
CA VAL A 68 -17.65 13.13 4.32
C VAL A 68 -17.43 14.45 5.06
N LEU A 69 -16.51 14.42 6.03
CA LEU A 69 -16.08 15.56 6.83
C LEU A 69 -15.79 16.76 5.94
N GLY A 70 -16.34 17.93 6.25
CA GLY A 70 -16.04 19.16 5.52
C GLY A 70 -16.64 19.23 4.10
N ARG A 71 -17.39 18.23 3.63
CA ARG A 71 -18.02 18.30 2.30
C ARG A 71 -19.34 19.08 2.32
N THR A 72 -20.09 18.97 3.41
CA THR A 72 -21.38 19.65 3.59
C THR A 72 -21.71 19.85 5.07
N LYS A 73 -22.55 20.83 5.37
CA LYS A 73 -23.18 21.00 6.70
C LYS A 73 -24.41 20.12 6.90
N ASN A 74 -25.01 19.63 5.81
CA ASN A 74 -26.23 18.84 5.88
C ASN A 74 -25.93 17.41 6.34
N GLY A 75 -26.87 16.82 7.09
CA GLY A 75 -26.74 15.44 7.58
C GLY A 75 -25.89 15.30 8.86
N TRP A 76 -25.51 16.41 9.49
CA TRP A 76 -24.81 16.46 10.79
C TRP A 76 -25.72 17.00 11.89
N ASP A 77 -25.62 16.44 13.09
CA ASP A 77 -26.30 16.98 14.28
C ASP A 77 -25.59 18.23 14.79
N HIS A 78 -24.27 18.31 14.57
CA HIS A 78 -23.45 19.45 14.94
C HIS A 78 -22.30 19.68 13.95
N THR A 79 -21.94 20.94 13.73
CA THR A 79 -20.82 21.33 12.88
C THR A 79 -20.08 22.50 13.51
N GLU A 80 -18.79 22.33 13.72
CA GLU A 80 -17.88 23.32 14.30
C GLU A 80 -16.71 23.62 13.36
N GLY A 81 -16.21 24.86 13.39
CA GLY A 81 -14.99 25.25 12.66
C GLY A 81 -15.14 25.40 11.14
N TRP A 82 -16.37 25.31 10.60
CA TRP A 82 -16.62 25.33 9.15
C TRP A 82 -16.00 26.53 8.42
N ARG A 83 -15.30 26.26 7.31
CA ARG A 83 -14.66 27.25 6.44
C ARG A 83 -15.34 27.27 5.08
N SER A 84 -16.06 28.35 4.77
CA SER A 84 -16.82 28.46 3.51
C SER A 84 -15.97 28.61 2.25
N THR A 85 -14.66 28.83 2.38
CA THR A 85 -13.73 29.09 1.27
C THR A 85 -12.68 27.99 1.11
N SER A 86 -12.84 26.83 1.76
CA SER A 86 -11.93 25.71 1.59
C SER A 86 -11.97 25.19 0.15
N LEU A 87 -10.82 24.76 -0.36
CA LEU A 87 -10.71 24.20 -1.71
C LEU A 87 -11.09 22.72 -1.73
N ASP A 88 -10.75 22.01 -0.65
CA ASP A 88 -11.10 20.59 -0.46
C ASP A 88 -11.86 20.35 0.84
N ASP A 89 -12.53 19.20 0.91
CA ASP A 89 -13.13 18.68 2.13
C ASP A 89 -12.08 18.05 3.07
N GLY A 90 -12.50 17.42 4.17
CA GLY A 90 -11.60 16.83 5.15
C GLY A 90 -11.26 15.38 4.89
N GLY A 91 -11.90 14.71 3.92
CA GLY A 91 -11.55 13.36 3.51
C GLY A 91 -11.77 12.27 4.56
N VAL A 92 -12.60 12.50 5.59
CA VAL A 92 -12.92 11.48 6.62
C VAL A 92 -14.38 11.07 6.55
N ILE A 93 -14.67 9.77 6.66
CA ILE A 93 -16.02 9.23 6.72
C ILE A 93 -16.08 8.01 7.66
N VAL A 94 -17.21 7.84 8.34
CA VAL A 94 -17.45 6.69 9.22
C VAL A 94 -18.61 5.85 8.68
N PHE A 95 -18.40 4.54 8.58
CA PHE A 95 -19.41 3.51 8.28
C PHE A 95 -19.59 2.60 9.49
N SER A 96 -20.83 2.19 9.78
CA SER A 96 -21.16 1.34 10.93
C SER A 96 -22.27 0.36 10.59
N LYS A 97 -22.12 -0.91 11.00
CA LYS A 97 -23.18 -1.95 10.96
C LYS A 97 -24.34 -1.63 11.90
N TYR A 98 -24.11 -0.75 12.88
CA TYR A 98 -25.08 -0.41 13.93
C TYR A 98 -25.52 1.05 13.83
N PRO A 99 -26.72 1.40 14.34
CA PRO A 99 -27.25 2.76 14.28
C PRO A 99 -26.30 3.82 14.83
N ILE A 100 -26.08 4.87 14.04
CA ILE A 100 -25.42 6.11 14.47
C ILE A 100 -26.50 7.03 15.06
N GLU A 101 -26.51 7.17 16.38
CA GLU A 101 -27.50 8.00 17.11
C GLU A 101 -27.15 9.49 17.11
N TYR A 102 -25.86 9.81 16.96
CA TYR A 102 -25.35 11.17 16.91
C TYR A 102 -24.12 11.22 16.01
N LYS A 103 -24.01 12.29 15.21
CA LYS A 103 -22.81 12.59 14.42
C LYS A 103 -22.49 14.09 14.40
N SER A 104 -21.27 14.44 14.77
CA SER A 104 -20.72 15.79 14.72
C SER A 104 -19.48 15.82 13.83
N GLN A 105 -19.29 16.93 13.13
CA GLN A 105 -18.03 17.25 12.47
C GLN A 105 -17.37 18.49 13.10
N VAL A 106 -16.05 18.43 13.27
CA VAL A 106 -15.26 19.53 13.81
C VAL A 106 -14.05 19.73 12.90
N ILE A 107 -13.94 20.92 12.32
CA ILE A 107 -12.79 21.29 11.48
C ILE A 107 -11.69 21.85 12.37
N PHE A 108 -10.44 21.43 12.15
CA PHE A 108 -9.30 21.94 12.92
C PHE A 108 -9.12 23.44 12.71
N ARG A 109 -8.63 24.14 13.74
CA ARG A 109 -8.32 25.58 13.64
C ARG A 109 -7.04 25.84 12.84
N ASP A 110 -6.06 24.98 12.97
CA ASP A 110 -4.72 25.17 12.44
C ASP A 110 -4.34 24.00 11.50
N GLY A 111 -3.55 24.33 10.48
CA GLY A 111 -3.03 23.41 9.44
C GLY A 111 -1.89 24.11 8.72
N CYS A 112 -1.08 23.38 7.95
CA CYS A 112 0.03 23.95 7.21
C CYS A 112 0.24 23.25 5.86
N GLY A 113 0.98 23.90 4.96
CA GLY A 113 1.25 23.34 3.63
C GLY A 113 -0.03 23.11 2.81
N ALA A 114 -0.07 21.99 2.09
CA ALA A 114 -1.26 21.60 1.31
C ALA A 114 -2.51 21.38 2.20
N ASP A 115 -2.31 20.90 3.43
CA ASP A 115 -3.38 20.63 4.39
C ASP A 115 -4.12 21.90 4.86
N TRP A 116 -3.53 23.09 4.68
CA TRP A 116 -4.24 24.35 4.96
C TRP A 116 -5.44 24.58 4.03
N ALA A 117 -5.38 24.02 2.81
CA ALA A 117 -6.41 24.20 1.78
C ALA A 117 -7.58 23.21 1.90
N SER A 118 -7.49 22.22 2.79
CA SER A 118 -8.51 21.21 3.06
C SER A 118 -9.22 21.47 4.39
N GLN A 119 -10.44 20.94 4.55
CA GLN A 119 -11.18 21.01 5.81
C GLN A 119 -10.82 19.82 6.73
N LYS A 120 -9.52 19.53 6.93
CA LYS A 120 -9.06 18.50 7.88
C LYS A 120 -9.61 18.77 9.29
N GLY A 121 -9.86 17.70 10.01
CA GLY A 121 -10.63 17.73 11.26
C GLY A 121 -10.96 16.33 11.71
N PHE A 122 -12.00 16.23 12.53
CA PHE A 122 -12.49 14.95 13.01
C PHE A 122 -14.02 14.85 13.03
N ILE A 123 -14.49 13.62 12.99
CA ILE A 123 -15.88 13.23 13.14
C ILE A 123 -16.05 12.57 14.50
N HIS A 124 -17.06 12.96 15.28
CA HIS A 124 -17.53 12.20 16.43
C HIS A 124 -18.83 11.49 16.09
N THR A 125 -18.90 10.18 16.32
CA THR A 125 -20.15 9.40 16.23
C THR A 125 -20.45 8.68 17.55
N VAL A 126 -21.75 8.59 17.89
CA VAL A 126 -22.26 7.72 18.94
C VAL A 126 -23.00 6.56 18.30
N ILE A 127 -22.47 5.35 18.45
CA ILE A 127 -23.00 4.14 17.82
C ILE A 127 -23.66 3.26 18.89
N ASN A 128 -24.89 2.80 18.62
CA ASN A 128 -25.64 1.92 19.52
C ASN A 128 -25.61 0.47 19.02
N LYS A 129 -24.82 -0.37 19.68
CA LYS A 129 -24.76 -1.82 19.43
C LYS A 129 -25.53 -2.55 20.52
N GLY A 130 -26.77 -2.92 20.22
CA GLY A 130 -27.59 -3.76 21.11
C GLY A 130 -27.95 -3.11 22.45
N GLY A 131 -28.01 -1.78 22.52
CA GLY A 131 -28.28 -0.99 23.73
C GLY A 131 -27.03 -0.43 24.41
N GLU A 132 -25.83 -0.87 24.01
CA GLU A 132 -24.56 -0.33 24.48
C GLU A 132 -24.05 0.74 23.50
N ARG A 133 -23.58 1.87 24.04
CA ARG A 133 -23.07 3.00 23.26
C ARG A 133 -21.56 3.00 23.18
N TYR A 134 -21.06 3.25 21.98
CA TYR A 134 -19.65 3.38 21.66
C TYR A 134 -19.44 4.74 20.99
N ASN A 135 -18.48 5.51 21.49
CA ASN A 135 -18.12 6.82 20.95
C ASN A 135 -16.87 6.67 20.08
N ILE A 136 -16.89 7.25 18.88
CA ILE A 136 -15.77 7.14 17.94
C ILE A 136 -15.42 8.52 17.41
N ILE A 137 -14.18 8.95 17.65
CA ILE A 137 -13.50 9.98 16.87
C ILE A 137 -12.85 9.33 15.65
N GLY A 138 -13.27 9.70 14.44
CA GLY A 138 -12.54 9.42 13.20
C GLY A 138 -11.80 10.68 12.74
N THR A 139 -10.49 10.61 12.50
CA THR A 139 -9.67 11.80 12.19
C THR A 139 -8.59 11.51 11.15
N HIS A 140 -8.11 12.56 10.48
CA HIS A 140 -6.86 12.57 9.70
C HIS A 140 -6.14 13.88 10.02
N VAL A 141 -5.04 13.80 10.76
CA VAL A 141 -4.31 14.98 11.25
C VAL A 141 -3.27 15.48 10.25
N GLN A 142 -2.53 16.54 10.59
CA GLN A 142 -1.52 17.16 9.77
C GLN A 142 -0.42 16.17 9.34
N ALA A 143 -0.20 16.06 8.03
CA ALA A 143 0.90 15.28 7.46
C ALA A 143 2.25 16.00 7.61
N ASP A 144 3.35 15.26 7.53
CA ASP A 144 4.67 15.87 7.39
C ASP A 144 4.78 16.58 6.03
N ASP A 145 5.08 17.88 6.07
CA ASP A 145 5.17 18.73 4.88
C ASP A 145 6.28 19.78 5.08
N ASP A 146 7.33 19.71 4.26
CA ASP A 146 8.51 20.57 4.32
C ASP A 146 8.21 22.06 4.01
N THR A 147 7.03 22.35 3.44
CA THR A 147 6.60 23.72 3.17
C THR A 147 5.99 24.42 4.39
N CYS A 148 5.79 23.68 5.50
CA CYS A 148 5.25 24.22 6.73
C CYS A 148 6.24 25.16 7.45
N LYS A 149 5.77 26.37 7.78
CA LYS A 149 6.56 27.34 8.58
C LYS A 149 6.66 26.94 10.06
N THR A 150 5.62 26.30 10.57
CA THR A 150 5.57 25.70 11.90
C THR A 150 5.83 24.21 11.72
N PRO A 151 6.68 23.56 12.54
CA PRO A 151 6.91 22.13 12.43
C PRO A 151 5.57 21.35 12.45
N PRO A 152 5.34 20.40 11.54
CA PRO A 152 4.09 19.63 11.47
C PRO A 152 3.69 19.00 12.81
N SER A 153 4.67 18.50 13.58
CA SER A 153 4.45 17.93 14.92
C SER A 153 3.82 18.91 15.92
N VAL A 154 4.14 20.22 15.83
CA VAL A 154 3.51 21.24 16.68
C VAL A 154 2.05 21.43 16.29
N VAL A 155 1.75 21.43 14.98
CA VAL A 155 0.37 21.52 14.48
C VAL A 155 -0.43 20.28 14.92
N ARG A 156 0.15 19.07 14.82
CA ARG A 156 -0.48 17.85 15.31
C ARG A 156 -0.79 17.91 16.81
N GLN A 157 0.13 18.40 17.64
CA GLN A 157 -0.13 18.56 19.07
C GLN A 157 -1.31 19.50 19.36
N ASP A 158 -1.45 20.60 18.63
CA ASP A 158 -2.62 21.48 18.75
C ASP A 158 -3.92 20.78 18.30
N GLN A 159 -3.85 19.97 17.24
CA GLN A 159 -4.99 19.17 16.75
C GLN A 159 -5.39 18.08 17.74
N PHE A 160 -4.42 17.38 18.35
CA PHE A 160 -4.66 16.41 19.41
C PHE A 160 -5.31 17.06 20.64
N ALA A 161 -4.80 18.22 21.07
CA ALA A 161 -5.40 18.97 22.16
C ALA A 161 -6.83 19.42 21.82
N GLN A 162 -7.12 19.77 20.56
CA GLN A 162 -8.47 20.10 20.13
C GLN A 162 -9.42 18.89 20.23
N ILE A 163 -8.96 17.69 19.85
CA ILE A 163 -9.73 16.44 20.00
C ILE A 163 -10.03 16.17 21.48
N GLU A 164 -9.02 16.20 22.35
CA GLU A 164 -9.21 15.88 23.77
C GLU A 164 -10.13 16.89 24.48
N ASN A 165 -9.96 18.19 24.19
CA ASN A 165 -10.87 19.22 24.72
C ASN A 165 -12.32 19.00 24.25
N TYR A 166 -12.51 18.53 23.02
CA TYR A 166 -13.83 18.16 22.51
C TYR A 166 -14.40 16.94 23.24
N ILE A 167 -13.61 15.87 23.42
CA ILE A 167 -14.04 14.65 24.15
C ILE A 167 -14.48 15.02 25.57
N PHE A 168 -13.66 15.79 26.28
CA PHE A 168 -13.99 16.29 27.61
C PHE A 168 -15.30 17.12 27.60
N GLY A 169 -15.46 18.02 26.64
CA GLY A 169 -16.65 18.85 26.48
C GLY A 169 -17.92 18.08 26.07
N ALA A 170 -17.77 16.95 25.37
CA ALA A 170 -18.88 16.09 24.97
C ALA A 170 -19.56 15.40 26.16
N ASN A 171 -18.86 15.31 27.31
CA ASN A 171 -19.38 14.84 28.59
C ASN A 171 -20.17 13.52 28.47
N ARG A 172 -19.57 12.55 27.76
CA ARG A 172 -20.11 11.20 27.59
C ARG A 172 -19.96 10.41 28.89
N SER A 173 -20.75 9.34 29.04
CA SER A 173 -20.68 8.51 30.24
C SER A 173 -19.34 7.76 30.27
N ALA A 174 -18.67 7.75 31.42
CA ALA A 174 -17.44 6.98 31.62
C ALA A 174 -17.64 5.46 31.45
N ASP A 175 -18.88 4.96 31.47
CA ASP A 175 -19.21 3.55 31.20
C ASP A 175 -19.33 3.22 29.70
N GLU A 176 -19.28 4.21 28.82
CA GLU A 176 -19.22 4.02 27.36
C GLU A 176 -17.76 3.98 26.92
N MET A 177 -17.39 3.10 25.97
CA MET A 177 -16.06 3.15 25.37
C MET A 177 -15.91 4.36 24.44
N PHE A 178 -14.71 4.93 24.38
CA PHE A 178 -14.39 6.05 23.50
C PHE A 178 -13.12 5.75 22.71
N PHE A 179 -13.26 5.66 21.39
CA PHE A 179 -12.16 5.38 20.47
C PHE A 179 -11.71 6.63 19.73
N ILE A 180 -10.41 6.71 19.44
CA ILE A 180 -9.82 7.69 18.52
C ILE A 180 -9.10 6.91 17.42
N ALA A 181 -9.56 7.06 16.18
CA ALA A 181 -9.13 6.26 15.05
C ALA A 181 -8.79 7.14 13.85
N GLY A 182 -7.69 6.83 13.17
CA GLY A 182 -7.25 7.63 12.03
C GLY A 182 -5.80 7.37 11.63
N ASP A 183 -5.44 7.95 10.49
CA ASP A 183 -4.07 8.34 10.20
C ASP A 183 -3.70 9.52 11.11
N LEU A 184 -2.88 9.20 12.12
CA LEU A 184 -2.41 10.17 13.11
C LEU A 184 -1.08 10.80 12.71
N ASN A 185 -0.47 10.42 11.58
CA ASN A 185 0.78 10.97 11.08
C ASN A 185 1.92 11.02 12.13
N VAL A 186 1.91 10.10 13.09
CA VAL A 186 2.94 9.99 14.14
C VAL A 186 3.52 8.58 14.11
N ALA A 187 4.78 8.48 13.68
CA ALA A 187 5.49 7.21 13.65
C ALA A 187 5.66 6.65 15.08
N LYS A 188 5.32 5.37 15.30
CA LYS A 188 5.41 4.70 16.62
C LYS A 188 6.78 4.84 17.28
N GLU A 189 7.84 4.72 16.49
CA GLU A 189 9.24 4.77 16.96
C GLU A 189 9.75 6.20 17.19
N SER A 190 8.91 7.22 16.98
CA SER A 190 9.28 8.62 17.14
C SER A 190 9.13 9.09 18.59
N GLN A 191 9.84 10.18 18.93
CA GLN A 191 9.66 10.87 20.21
C GLN A 191 8.28 11.52 20.35
N GLU A 192 7.60 11.78 19.23
CA GLU A 192 6.26 12.39 19.21
C GLU A 192 5.18 11.42 19.68
N PHE A 193 5.39 10.11 19.54
CA PHE A 193 4.40 9.08 19.90
C PHE A 193 3.97 9.18 21.36
N SER A 194 4.90 9.32 22.30
CA SER A 194 4.56 9.47 23.72
C SER A 194 3.75 10.76 23.98
N SER A 195 4.08 11.85 23.30
CA SER A 195 3.36 13.12 23.44
C SER A 195 1.96 13.03 22.87
N MET A 196 1.76 12.33 21.75
CA MET A 196 0.45 12.05 21.20
C MET A 196 -0.42 11.28 22.20
N LEU A 197 0.08 10.20 22.80
CA LEU A 197 -0.68 9.40 23.77
C LEU A 197 -1.13 10.22 24.99
N GLU A 198 -0.24 11.08 25.51
CA GLU A 198 -0.56 11.93 26.65
C GLU A 198 -1.53 13.06 26.30
N THR A 199 -1.31 13.76 25.18
CA THR A 199 -2.18 14.87 24.75
C THR A 199 -3.59 14.40 24.38
N LEU A 200 -3.72 13.23 23.75
CA LEU A 200 -5.01 12.59 23.45
C LEU A 200 -5.62 11.87 24.65
N ASN A 201 -4.91 11.78 25.78
CA ASN A 201 -5.31 10.99 26.95
C ASN A 201 -5.71 9.54 26.60
N VAL A 202 -4.94 8.86 25.76
CA VAL A 202 -5.23 7.50 25.27
C VAL A 202 -4.23 6.47 25.77
N ALA A 203 -4.68 5.24 25.93
CA ALA A 203 -3.81 4.10 26.21
C ALA A 203 -3.10 3.64 24.92
N GLU A 204 -1.83 3.24 25.03
CA GLU A 204 -1.18 2.45 23.98
C GLU A 204 -1.90 1.08 23.87
N PRO A 205 -2.14 0.56 22.65
CA PRO A 205 -2.63 -0.80 22.47
C PRO A 205 -1.79 -1.81 23.25
N THR A 206 -2.45 -2.78 23.89
CA THR A 206 -1.74 -3.83 24.63
C THR A 206 -0.93 -4.73 23.70
N ASN A 207 -1.38 -4.89 22.45
CA ASN A 207 -0.74 -5.72 21.45
C ASN A 207 -0.74 -5.03 20.09
N TYR A 208 0.39 -5.15 19.39
CA TYR A 208 0.50 -4.88 17.96
C TYR A 208 0.68 -6.21 17.24
N ALA A 209 -0.11 -6.44 16.20
CA ALA A 209 -0.01 -7.61 15.34
C ALA A 209 0.00 -7.16 13.88
N GLY A 210 0.19 -8.09 12.95
CA GLY A 210 0.20 -7.71 11.54
C GLY A 210 1.58 -7.26 11.03
N ALA A 211 1.56 -6.59 9.89
CA ALA A 211 2.75 -5.94 9.35
C ALA A 211 3.27 -4.83 10.30
N PRO A 212 4.58 -4.54 10.30
CA PRO A 212 5.16 -3.58 11.24
C PRO A 212 4.75 -2.12 10.98
N TYR A 213 4.33 -1.81 9.76
CA TYR A 213 4.12 -0.44 9.28
C TYR A 213 2.80 -0.35 8.52
N SER A 214 2.03 0.72 8.77
CA SER A 214 0.80 1.02 8.01
C SER A 214 1.09 1.81 6.74
N TRP A 215 2.29 2.36 6.58
CA TRP A 215 2.76 2.99 5.35
C TRP A 215 4.20 2.51 5.09
N ASP A 216 4.45 1.81 3.98
CA ASP A 216 5.75 1.17 3.74
C ASP A 216 6.19 1.17 2.26
N PRO A 217 7.06 2.11 1.85
CA PRO A 217 7.65 2.15 0.51
C PRO A 217 8.47 0.92 0.13
N ALA A 218 8.87 0.07 1.08
CA ALA A 218 9.63 -1.14 0.79
C ALA A 218 8.77 -2.28 0.22
N VAL A 219 7.44 -2.24 0.46
CA VAL A 219 6.52 -3.31 0.05
C VAL A 219 5.24 -2.82 -0.61
N ASN A 220 4.91 -1.52 -0.51
CA ASN A 220 3.74 -0.91 -1.14
C ASN A 220 4.16 -0.10 -2.38
N GLY A 221 3.62 -0.47 -3.55
CA GLY A 221 4.01 0.16 -4.81
C GLY A 221 3.61 1.63 -4.97
N LEU A 222 2.48 2.05 -4.38
CA LEU A 222 2.04 3.45 -4.42
C LEU A 222 2.88 4.33 -3.49
N ALA A 223 3.22 3.82 -2.30
CA ALA A 223 4.13 4.52 -1.39
C ALA A 223 5.53 4.64 -2.01
N HIS A 224 6.03 3.55 -2.62
CA HIS A 224 7.33 3.54 -3.29
C HIS A 224 7.44 4.56 -4.41
N ALA A 225 6.40 4.69 -5.24
CA ALA A 225 6.41 5.61 -6.39
C ALA A 225 6.63 7.07 -5.98
N ASN A 226 6.16 7.45 -4.79
CA ASN A 226 6.30 8.81 -4.27
C ASN A 226 7.54 8.97 -3.36
N TYR A 227 7.94 7.92 -2.65
CA TYR A 227 8.89 8.01 -1.53
C TYR A 227 9.81 6.78 -1.41
N SER A 228 10.45 6.36 -2.51
CA SER A 228 11.31 5.15 -2.58
C SER A 228 12.43 5.08 -1.53
N ASP A 229 12.91 6.24 -1.05
CA ASP A 229 14.04 6.34 -0.12
C ASP A 229 13.62 6.38 1.35
N LEU A 230 12.32 6.50 1.64
CA LEU A 230 11.81 6.57 3.00
C LEU A 230 11.61 5.17 3.59
N LYS A 231 11.76 5.07 4.90
CA LYS A 231 11.50 3.84 5.66
C LYS A 231 10.01 3.76 5.98
N GLY A 232 9.51 2.53 6.12
CA GLY A 232 8.15 2.29 6.59
C GLY A 232 7.89 2.88 7.99
N GLN A 233 6.64 3.29 8.19
CA GLN A 233 6.14 3.95 9.39
C GLN A 233 4.78 3.37 9.79
N LEU A 234 4.56 3.19 11.09
CA LEU A 234 3.22 2.96 11.63
C LEU A 234 2.61 4.32 11.96
N LEU A 235 1.61 4.74 11.19
CA LEU A 235 0.98 6.07 11.26
C LEU A 235 -0.51 6.00 11.59
N ASP A 236 -1.13 4.85 11.28
CA ASP A 236 -2.55 4.60 11.47
C ASP A 236 -2.79 3.87 12.80
N TYR A 237 -3.78 4.35 13.56
CA TYR A 237 -4.10 3.78 14.87
C TYR A 237 -5.59 3.73 15.12
N VAL A 238 -5.98 2.84 16.04
CA VAL A 238 -7.27 2.90 16.74
C VAL A 238 -6.96 2.80 18.23
N LEU A 239 -7.12 3.90 18.95
CA LEU A 239 -6.74 4.06 20.35
C LEU A 239 -7.97 4.20 21.25
N VAL A 240 -7.83 3.93 22.54
CA VAL A 240 -8.91 4.04 23.54
C VAL A 240 -8.58 5.15 24.53
N GLU A 241 -9.50 6.10 24.73
CA GLU A 241 -9.35 7.21 25.68
C GLU A 241 -9.47 6.71 27.12
N ARG A 242 -8.57 7.15 28.01
CA ARG A 242 -8.30 6.58 29.34
C ARG A 242 -9.39 6.89 30.39
N SER A 243 -10.15 7.97 30.23
CA SER A 243 -11.19 8.39 31.19
C SER A 243 -12.50 7.64 31.02
N HIS A 244 -12.65 6.91 29.92
CA HIS A 244 -13.82 6.12 29.57
C HIS A 244 -13.60 4.62 29.81
N LYS A 245 -14.63 3.80 29.52
CA LYS A 245 -14.56 2.34 29.70
C LYS A 245 -13.38 1.77 28.91
N GLN A 246 -12.56 0.97 29.60
CA GLN A 246 -11.40 0.31 28.98
C GLN A 246 -11.73 -1.14 28.61
N PRO A 247 -11.22 -1.63 27.46
CA PRO A 247 -11.25 -3.06 27.16
C PRO A 247 -10.21 -3.79 28.03
N LYS A 248 -10.34 -5.12 28.15
CA LYS A 248 -9.35 -5.93 28.87
C LYS A 248 -8.05 -6.10 28.10
N ASN A 249 -8.16 -6.17 26.78
CA ASN A 249 -7.05 -6.23 25.82
C ASN A 249 -7.42 -5.32 24.65
N TRP A 250 -6.42 -4.80 23.94
CA TRP A 250 -6.65 -3.98 22.78
C TRP A 250 -5.56 -4.20 21.74
N HIS A 251 -5.97 -4.68 20.56
CA HIS A 251 -5.06 -4.96 19.46
C HIS A 251 -5.15 -3.83 18.43
N ASN A 252 -4.01 -3.48 17.84
CA ASN A 252 -3.94 -2.84 16.53
C ASN A 252 -3.20 -3.81 15.60
N GLN A 253 -3.90 -4.32 14.60
CA GLN A 253 -3.38 -5.27 13.63
C GLN A 253 -3.32 -4.62 12.24
N VAL A 254 -2.11 -4.46 11.71
CA VAL A 254 -1.92 -3.94 10.34
C VAL A 254 -2.08 -5.08 9.34
N LEU A 255 -2.98 -4.92 8.37
CA LEU A 255 -3.23 -5.93 7.33
C LEU A 255 -2.58 -5.49 6.03
N ASP A 256 -1.52 -6.17 5.59
CA ASP A 256 -0.73 -5.86 4.39
C ASP A 256 -1.38 -6.28 3.06
N ILE A 257 -2.69 -6.10 2.97
CA ILE A 257 -3.56 -6.53 1.87
C ILE A 257 -3.04 -6.09 0.50
N ALA A 258 -3.34 -6.91 -0.52
CA ALA A 258 -3.05 -6.62 -1.92
C ALA A 258 -4.36 -6.60 -2.73
N SER A 259 -4.42 -5.77 -3.76
CA SER A 259 -5.55 -5.68 -4.67
C SER A 259 -5.32 -6.53 -5.92
N ASP A 260 -6.41 -6.81 -6.64
CA ASP A 260 -6.28 -7.26 -8.02
C ASP A 260 -5.65 -6.16 -8.90
N ARG A 261 -5.12 -6.56 -10.05
CA ARG A 261 -4.44 -5.69 -11.01
C ARG A 261 -5.20 -4.38 -11.29
N VAL A 262 -4.53 -3.24 -11.04
CA VAL A 262 -4.98 -1.90 -11.43
C VAL A 262 -4.10 -1.35 -12.54
N ALA A 263 -4.70 -1.10 -13.70
CA ALA A 263 -4.02 -0.47 -14.83
C ALA A 263 -3.92 1.04 -14.65
N LEU A 264 -2.72 1.56 -14.90
CA LEU A 264 -2.42 2.99 -14.95
C LEU A 264 -2.04 3.42 -16.36
N PRO A 265 -2.38 4.67 -16.75
CA PRO A 265 -1.94 5.20 -18.02
C PRO A 265 -0.43 5.42 -17.99
N GLY A 266 0.32 4.75 -18.87
CA GLY A 266 1.71 5.09 -19.17
C GLY A 266 1.84 5.91 -20.45
N THR A 267 3.04 6.43 -20.69
CA THR A 267 3.36 7.24 -21.88
C THR A 267 3.31 6.43 -23.17
N GLN A 268 3.66 5.15 -23.09
CA GLN A 268 3.69 4.22 -24.23
C GLN A 268 2.73 3.04 -24.03
N GLU A 269 2.71 2.48 -22.82
CA GLU A 269 1.93 1.30 -22.48
C GLU A 269 1.40 1.42 -21.05
N PRO A 270 0.27 0.76 -20.71
CA PRO A 270 -0.21 0.73 -19.34
C PRO A 270 0.74 -0.09 -18.46
N TYR A 271 0.89 0.37 -17.23
CA TYR A 271 1.59 -0.36 -16.17
C TYR A 271 0.60 -0.74 -15.06
N TYR A 272 0.99 -1.70 -14.20
CA TYR A 272 0.06 -2.39 -13.31
C TYR A 272 0.55 -2.42 -11.87
N PHE A 273 -0.25 -1.97 -10.92
CA PHE A 273 0.00 -2.14 -9.49
C PHE A 273 -1.12 -2.96 -8.84
N TYR A 274 -0.85 -3.41 -7.61
CA TYR A 274 -1.68 -4.36 -6.86
C TYR A 274 -1.95 -3.82 -5.44
N GLU A 275 -2.16 -2.51 -5.36
CA GLU A 275 -2.43 -1.79 -4.11
C GLU A 275 -3.86 -1.23 -4.11
N TYR A 276 -4.49 -1.19 -2.94
CA TYR A 276 -5.75 -0.45 -2.75
C TYR A 276 -5.47 1.03 -2.37
N SER A 277 -4.37 1.27 -1.67
CA SER A 277 -3.90 2.54 -1.14
C SER A 277 -2.39 2.47 -0.91
N ASP A 278 -1.72 3.59 -0.69
CA ASP A 278 -0.33 3.63 -0.22
C ASP A 278 -0.19 3.33 1.28
N HIS A 279 -1.30 3.37 2.02
CA HIS A 279 -1.42 2.83 3.37
C HIS A 279 -2.01 1.41 3.39
N PHE A 280 -1.78 0.71 4.50
CA PHE A 280 -2.42 -0.53 4.89
C PHE A 280 -3.45 -0.28 6.01
N PRO A 281 -4.61 -0.96 6.00
CA PRO A 281 -5.62 -0.79 7.04
C PRO A 281 -5.16 -1.34 8.40
N VAL A 282 -5.67 -0.72 9.46
CA VAL A 282 -5.50 -1.16 10.84
C VAL A 282 -6.83 -1.69 11.38
N ALA A 283 -6.89 -3.00 11.61
CA ALA A 283 -7.97 -3.64 12.34
C ALA A 283 -7.71 -3.52 13.85
N ALA A 284 -8.76 -3.31 14.63
CA ALA A 284 -8.64 -3.19 16.08
C ALA A 284 -9.79 -3.89 16.78
N PHE A 285 -9.45 -4.64 17.82
CA PHE A 285 -10.36 -5.55 18.51
C PHE A 285 -9.83 -5.89 19.92
N GLU A 286 -10.75 -6.29 20.80
CA GLU A 286 -10.40 -6.69 22.16
C GLU A 286 -9.76 -8.08 22.18
N TYR A 287 -10.36 -9.06 21.51
CA TYR A 287 -9.86 -10.44 21.41
C TYR A 287 -9.89 -10.91 19.96
N ALA A 288 -8.88 -11.71 19.58
CA ALA A 288 -8.89 -12.44 18.32
C ALA A 288 -9.88 -13.61 18.38
N ASP A 289 -10.33 -14.04 17.20
CA ASP A 289 -11.17 -15.21 16.97
C ASP A 289 -10.72 -15.97 15.71
N GLU A 290 -11.47 -17.00 15.32
CA GLU A 290 -11.15 -17.85 14.17
C GLU A 290 -11.14 -17.09 12.82
N SER A 291 -11.75 -15.91 12.74
CA SER A 291 -11.75 -15.05 11.55
C SER A 291 -10.55 -14.10 11.49
N THR A 292 -9.81 -13.95 12.60
CA THR A 292 -8.71 -13.00 12.69
C THR A 292 -7.53 -13.48 11.82
N PRO A 293 -7.03 -12.65 10.88
CA PRO A 293 -5.87 -13.02 10.06
C PRO A 293 -4.65 -13.31 10.92
N ILE A 294 -3.92 -14.39 10.64
CA ILE A 294 -2.71 -14.79 11.38
C ILE A 294 -1.42 -14.76 10.56
N HIS A 295 -1.51 -14.51 9.25
CA HIS A 295 -0.35 -14.45 8.36
C HIS A 295 -0.36 -13.19 7.50
N SER A 296 0.84 -12.73 7.18
CA SER A 296 1.09 -11.73 6.14
C SER A 296 0.71 -12.28 4.76
N VAL A 297 0.18 -11.41 3.90
CA VAL A 297 -0.06 -11.77 2.48
C VAL A 297 1.15 -11.53 1.59
N ARG A 298 2.20 -10.87 2.10
CA ARG A 298 3.42 -10.52 1.36
C ARG A 298 4.63 -11.30 1.88
N PRO A 299 5.49 -11.85 0.99
CA PRO A 299 6.68 -12.56 1.45
C PRO A 299 7.69 -11.64 2.15
N ILE A 300 8.30 -12.12 3.23
CA ILE A 300 9.29 -11.38 4.02
C ILE A 300 10.73 -11.61 3.55
N ASN A 301 11.00 -12.69 2.80
CA ASN A 301 12.34 -13.14 2.45
C ASN A 301 12.86 -12.62 1.08
N LYS A 302 12.13 -11.72 0.41
CA LYS A 302 12.51 -11.09 -0.89
C LYS A 302 13.13 -12.08 -1.90
N PRO A 303 12.40 -13.13 -2.31
CA PRO A 303 12.93 -14.24 -3.10
C PRO A 303 13.49 -13.81 -4.46
N TYR A 304 12.94 -12.73 -5.05
CA TYR A 304 13.41 -12.19 -6.32
C TYR A 304 14.80 -11.51 -6.26
N ASN A 305 15.37 -11.30 -5.07
CA ASN A 305 16.74 -10.78 -4.92
C ASN A 305 17.83 -11.77 -5.34
N SER A 306 17.47 -13.02 -5.65
CA SER A 306 18.43 -14.08 -5.95
C SER A 306 17.87 -15.13 -6.91
N ILE A 307 17.47 -14.69 -8.10
CA ILE A 307 16.97 -15.61 -9.12
C ILE A 307 18.10 -16.21 -9.95
N ARG A 308 17.81 -17.35 -10.57
CA ARG A 308 18.59 -17.95 -11.65
C ARG A 308 17.64 -18.37 -12.77
N LEU A 309 18.06 -18.15 -14.00
CA LEU A 309 17.26 -18.48 -15.18
C LEU A 309 17.89 -19.68 -15.86
N LYS A 310 17.28 -20.85 -15.65
CA LYS A 310 17.74 -22.12 -16.21
C LYS A 310 17.02 -22.40 -17.52
N HIS A 311 17.73 -22.40 -18.62
CA HIS A 311 17.19 -22.75 -19.92
C HIS A 311 16.56 -24.15 -19.89
N ARG A 312 15.27 -24.24 -20.22
CA ARG A 312 14.44 -25.43 -20.05
C ARG A 312 14.97 -26.64 -20.82
N SER A 313 15.47 -26.41 -22.03
CA SER A 313 15.87 -27.48 -22.96
C SER A 313 17.29 -28.01 -22.69
N THR A 314 18.24 -27.14 -22.31
CA THR A 314 19.65 -27.54 -22.11
C THR A 314 20.02 -27.72 -20.63
N GLY A 315 19.25 -27.14 -19.71
CA GLY A 315 19.56 -27.12 -18.28
C GLY A 315 20.70 -26.16 -17.91
N GLU A 316 21.19 -25.36 -18.86
CA GLU A 316 22.20 -24.32 -18.65
C GLU A 316 21.56 -23.05 -18.10
N TYR A 317 22.33 -22.26 -17.36
CA TYR A 317 21.91 -21.05 -16.68
C TYR A 317 22.42 -19.82 -17.44
N VAL A 318 21.63 -18.75 -17.50
CA VAL A 318 22.10 -17.46 -18.03
C VAL A 318 23.23 -16.92 -17.14
N TYR A 319 24.32 -16.47 -17.75
CA TYR A 319 25.49 -15.89 -17.08
C TYR A 319 25.73 -14.46 -17.57
N ALA A 320 26.13 -13.57 -16.66
CA ALA A 320 26.85 -12.36 -17.02
C ALA A 320 28.36 -12.65 -17.16
N ASP A 321 29.09 -11.84 -17.92
CA ASP A 321 30.56 -11.96 -17.98
C ASP A 321 31.17 -11.64 -16.61
N PRO A 322 31.88 -12.58 -15.95
CA PRO A 322 32.40 -12.37 -14.61
C PRO A 322 33.61 -11.41 -14.57
N ASN A 323 34.25 -11.15 -15.72
CA ASN A 323 35.47 -10.32 -15.80
C ASN A 323 35.21 -8.96 -16.44
N VAL A 324 34.07 -8.78 -17.11
CA VAL A 324 33.71 -7.55 -17.82
C VAL A 324 32.37 -7.03 -17.29
N PRO A 325 32.35 -5.84 -16.64
CA PRO A 325 31.10 -5.24 -16.17
C PRO A 325 30.09 -5.06 -17.30
N ASN A 326 30.54 -4.55 -18.46
CA ASN A 326 29.73 -4.36 -19.66
C ASN A 326 29.75 -5.57 -20.61
N GLY A 327 29.80 -6.77 -20.03
CA GLY A 327 29.95 -8.00 -20.80
C GLY A 327 28.61 -8.54 -21.30
N TRP A 328 28.69 -9.32 -22.38
CA TRP A 328 27.53 -9.98 -22.97
C TRP A 328 26.96 -11.06 -22.04
N LEU A 329 25.64 -11.23 -22.09
CA LEU A 329 25.00 -12.37 -21.46
C LEU A 329 25.27 -13.64 -22.27
N THR A 330 25.67 -14.68 -21.55
CA THR A 330 26.01 -16.01 -22.07
C THR A 330 25.25 -17.06 -21.28
N TYR A 331 25.66 -18.33 -21.34
CA TYR A 331 25.07 -19.38 -20.53
C TYR A 331 26.10 -20.46 -20.15
N GLY A 332 25.88 -21.16 -19.04
CA GLY A 332 26.78 -22.20 -18.53
C GLY A 332 26.08 -23.21 -17.61
N ARG A 333 26.76 -24.30 -17.25
CA ARG A 333 26.10 -25.44 -16.54
C ARG A 333 25.98 -25.29 -15.03
N ASP A 334 26.76 -24.39 -14.42
CA ASP A 334 26.87 -24.27 -12.97
C ASP A 334 26.07 -23.06 -12.47
N GLY A 335 24.83 -23.29 -12.04
CA GLY A 335 23.96 -22.23 -11.53
C GLY A 335 24.39 -21.67 -10.16
N GLU A 336 25.43 -22.20 -9.51
CA GLU A 336 25.86 -21.68 -8.21
C GLU A 336 26.86 -20.53 -8.30
N GLN A 337 27.42 -20.28 -9.49
CA GLN A 337 28.35 -19.17 -9.71
C GLN A 337 27.67 -17.82 -9.46
N SER A 338 28.43 -16.85 -8.95
CA SER A 338 27.92 -15.52 -8.61
C SER A 338 27.36 -14.79 -9.83
N ASN A 339 28.01 -14.94 -10.99
CA ASN A 339 27.58 -14.36 -12.27
C ASN A 339 26.40 -15.09 -12.93
N ALA A 340 25.87 -16.16 -12.32
CA ALA A 340 24.63 -16.83 -12.70
C ALA A 340 23.41 -16.33 -11.90
N LYS A 341 23.63 -15.49 -10.89
CA LYS A 341 22.63 -15.02 -9.94
C LYS A 341 22.28 -13.57 -10.24
N PHE A 342 20.99 -13.29 -10.33
CA PHE A 342 20.47 -11.97 -10.65
C PHE A 342 19.44 -11.53 -9.61
N LYS A 343 19.26 -10.22 -9.51
CA LYS A 343 18.11 -9.61 -8.87
C LYS A 343 17.07 -9.32 -9.95
N LEU A 344 15.82 -9.72 -9.70
CA LEU A 344 14.68 -9.44 -10.54
C LEU A 344 13.78 -8.46 -9.78
N ASP A 345 13.66 -7.25 -10.29
CA ASP A 345 12.76 -6.24 -9.74
C ASP A 345 11.64 -5.97 -10.73
N ASN A 346 10.47 -5.60 -10.24
CA ASN A 346 9.53 -4.82 -11.02
C ASN A 346 9.95 -3.35 -10.97
N TRP A 347 10.05 -2.73 -12.13
CA TRP A 347 10.55 -1.35 -12.21
C TRP A 347 9.44 -0.33 -12.36
N HIS A 348 8.36 -0.66 -13.09
CA HIS A 348 7.23 0.23 -13.27
C HIS A 348 5.88 -0.51 -13.26
N PRO A 349 5.05 -0.30 -12.23
CA PRO A 349 5.36 0.26 -10.92
C PRO A 349 6.13 -0.75 -10.06
N TYR A 350 6.85 -0.28 -9.04
CA TYR A 350 7.47 -1.17 -8.07
C TYR A 350 6.40 -1.94 -7.28
N ASN A 351 6.58 -3.23 -7.07
CA ASN A 351 5.76 -4.12 -6.25
C ASN A 351 6.64 -5.28 -5.77
N GLY A 352 7.85 -5.00 -5.24
CA GLY A 352 8.96 -5.96 -5.06
C GLY A 352 8.69 -7.19 -4.17
N THR A 353 7.44 -7.48 -3.86
CA THR A 353 6.94 -8.65 -3.15
C THR A 353 6.31 -9.71 -4.06
N CYS A 354 5.82 -9.34 -5.24
CA CYS A 354 5.13 -10.25 -6.16
C CYS A 354 5.27 -9.76 -7.62
N ILE A 355 5.80 -10.61 -8.49
CA ILE A 355 5.91 -10.35 -9.94
C ILE A 355 4.88 -11.22 -10.66
N HIS A 356 4.00 -10.60 -11.45
CA HIS A 356 2.96 -11.28 -12.23
C HIS A 356 3.31 -11.36 -13.72
N ASP A 357 2.52 -12.14 -14.44
CA ASP A 357 2.64 -12.27 -15.89
C ASP A 357 2.43 -10.91 -16.59
N ASN A 358 3.36 -10.57 -17.49
CA ASN A 358 3.41 -9.31 -18.25
C ASN A 358 3.76 -8.06 -17.43
N ASP A 359 4.23 -8.22 -16.19
CA ASP A 359 4.81 -7.10 -15.43
C ASP A 359 6.15 -6.66 -16.06
N TYR A 360 6.43 -5.35 -16.01
CA TYR A 360 7.74 -4.82 -16.38
C TYR A 360 8.78 -5.19 -15.36
N VAL A 361 9.93 -5.64 -15.83
CA VAL A 361 11.01 -6.08 -14.97
C VAL A 361 12.35 -5.47 -15.34
N GLN A 362 13.19 -5.32 -14.34
CA GLN A 362 14.61 -5.10 -14.49
C GLN A 362 15.36 -6.28 -13.91
N ILE A 363 16.42 -6.68 -14.60
CA ILE A 363 17.30 -7.76 -14.15
C ILE A 363 18.67 -7.17 -13.94
N SER A 364 19.14 -7.13 -12.69
CA SER A 364 20.49 -6.65 -12.35
C SER A 364 21.36 -7.78 -11.85
N ARG A 365 22.68 -7.59 -11.95
CA ARG A 365 23.64 -8.56 -11.43
C ARG A 365 23.59 -8.60 -9.91
N LYS A 366 23.97 -9.73 -9.31
CA LYS A 366 24.08 -9.89 -7.85
C LYS A 366 25.53 -10.06 -7.37
N ASP A 367 26.48 -10.08 -8.30
CA ASP A 367 27.92 -10.15 -8.01
C ASP A 367 28.49 -8.75 -7.72
N ASP A 368 29.80 -8.58 -7.89
CA ASP A 368 30.49 -7.31 -7.62
C ASP A 368 30.00 -6.13 -8.50
N TYR A 369 29.12 -6.39 -9.46
CA TYR A 369 28.56 -5.42 -10.41
C TYR A 369 27.06 -5.20 -10.21
N LYS A 370 26.60 -5.12 -8.96
CA LYS A 370 25.17 -5.02 -8.59
C LYS A 370 24.37 -3.88 -9.25
N ASP A 371 25.05 -2.81 -9.66
CA ASP A 371 24.45 -1.64 -10.28
C ASP A 371 24.39 -1.75 -11.81
N TYR A 372 24.76 -2.92 -12.37
CA TYR A 372 24.73 -3.20 -13.80
C TYR A 372 23.50 -4.04 -14.16
N TYR A 373 22.74 -3.55 -15.13
CA TYR A 373 21.43 -4.08 -15.51
C TYR A 373 21.45 -4.69 -16.91
N TRP A 374 20.55 -5.63 -17.15
CA TRP A 374 20.37 -6.22 -18.47
C TRP A 374 19.83 -5.16 -19.44
N THR A 375 20.59 -4.94 -20.51
CA THR A 375 20.24 -4.09 -21.65
C THR A 375 20.72 -4.78 -22.94
N TYR A 376 20.55 -4.16 -24.11
CA TYR A 376 20.87 -4.78 -25.38
C TYR A 376 21.54 -3.83 -26.37
N SER A 377 22.39 -4.41 -27.22
CA SER A 377 22.95 -3.72 -28.39
C SER A 377 22.60 -4.51 -29.64
N SER A 378 21.93 -3.83 -30.58
CA SER A 378 21.31 -4.44 -31.76
C SER A 378 20.23 -5.47 -31.40
N ASN A 379 20.61 -6.71 -31.12
CA ASN A 379 19.71 -7.76 -30.65
C ASN A 379 20.35 -8.70 -29.63
N THR A 380 21.55 -8.38 -29.13
CA THR A 380 22.29 -9.23 -28.19
C THR A 380 22.30 -8.54 -26.83
N TYR A 381 21.99 -9.27 -25.77
CA TYR A 381 21.90 -8.73 -24.42
C TYR A 381 23.25 -8.73 -23.72
N TYR A 382 23.49 -7.69 -22.94
CA TYR A 382 24.69 -7.45 -22.14
C TYR A 382 24.29 -6.69 -20.87
N THR A 383 25.24 -6.39 -20.00
CA THR A 383 24.99 -5.57 -18.81
C THR A 383 25.56 -4.16 -18.93
N GLU A 384 24.92 -3.14 -18.35
CA GLU A 384 25.42 -1.75 -18.38
C GLU A 384 25.12 -1.04 -17.05
N ASP A 385 26.01 -0.15 -16.64
CA ASP A 385 25.92 0.58 -15.36
C ASP A 385 24.70 1.50 -15.33
N HIS A 386 23.80 1.27 -14.38
CA HIS A 386 22.55 2.03 -14.18
C HIS A 386 21.66 2.14 -15.44
N ASP A 387 21.79 1.21 -16.40
CA ASP A 387 21.05 1.23 -17.67
C ASP A 387 20.39 -0.13 -17.92
N SER A 388 19.08 -0.20 -17.67
CA SER A 388 18.27 -1.38 -17.93
C SER A 388 17.36 -1.16 -19.14
N SER A 389 16.98 -2.25 -19.81
CA SER A 389 15.99 -2.14 -20.87
C SER A 389 14.65 -1.59 -20.38
N ASP A 390 14.15 -0.55 -21.06
CA ASP A 390 12.94 0.20 -20.71
C ASP A 390 11.65 -0.65 -20.73
N PHE A 391 11.63 -1.72 -21.52
CA PHE A 391 10.41 -2.43 -21.90
C PHE A 391 10.46 -3.95 -21.66
N MET A 392 11.43 -4.41 -20.88
CA MET A 392 11.54 -5.83 -20.56
C MET A 392 10.38 -6.28 -19.68
N LYS A 393 9.76 -7.40 -20.05
CA LYS A 393 8.65 -8.05 -19.37
C LYS A 393 8.92 -9.54 -19.21
N ILE A 394 8.27 -10.14 -18.22
CA ILE A 394 8.32 -11.59 -17.95
C ILE A 394 6.90 -12.16 -17.96
N SER A 395 6.72 -13.37 -18.47
CA SER A 395 5.43 -14.06 -18.42
C SER A 395 5.60 -15.58 -18.53
N ARG A 396 4.60 -16.31 -18.05
CA ARG A 396 4.47 -17.76 -18.20
C ARG A 396 3.73 -18.10 -19.50
N PRO A 397 4.02 -19.26 -20.13
CA PRO A 397 3.24 -19.74 -21.28
C PRO A 397 1.75 -19.93 -20.99
N THR A 398 1.40 -20.17 -19.73
CA THR A 398 0.03 -20.19 -19.24
C THR A 398 -0.05 -19.22 -18.07
N GLU A 399 -0.66 -18.08 -18.32
CA GLU A 399 -0.79 -17.01 -17.33
C GLU A 399 -1.61 -17.47 -16.11
N SER A 400 -1.28 -16.91 -14.95
CA SER A 400 -1.96 -17.14 -13.69
C SER A 400 -2.02 -15.84 -12.89
N GLU A 401 -3.05 -15.72 -12.06
CA GLU A 401 -3.22 -14.58 -11.14
C GLU A 401 -2.19 -14.59 -9.99
N SER A 402 -1.53 -15.73 -9.74
CA SER A 402 -0.49 -15.84 -8.71
C SER A 402 0.82 -15.17 -9.12
N CYS A 403 1.65 -14.81 -8.14
CA CYS A 403 3.04 -14.44 -8.40
C CYS A 403 3.76 -15.55 -9.17
N ILE A 404 4.77 -15.18 -9.96
CA ILE A 404 5.77 -16.09 -10.53
C ILE A 404 6.59 -16.66 -9.37
N GLN A 405 6.66 -17.99 -9.26
CA GLN A 405 7.28 -18.71 -8.15
C GLN A 405 8.46 -19.59 -8.58
N ASN A 406 9.23 -20.06 -7.60
CA ASN A 406 10.32 -21.00 -7.84
C ASN A 406 9.82 -22.25 -8.59
N GLY A 407 10.48 -22.57 -9.70
CA GLY A 407 10.13 -23.70 -10.57
C GLY A 407 9.19 -23.34 -11.72
N ASP A 408 8.63 -22.13 -11.77
CA ASP A 408 7.79 -21.71 -12.89
C ASP A 408 8.60 -21.66 -14.20
N VAL A 409 7.92 -22.00 -15.31
CA VAL A 409 8.46 -21.86 -16.65
C VAL A 409 8.04 -20.51 -17.20
N VAL A 410 9.01 -19.67 -17.54
CA VAL A 410 8.83 -18.29 -17.98
C VAL A 410 9.52 -18.04 -19.32
N TYR A 411 9.06 -17.03 -20.03
CA TYR A 411 9.78 -16.37 -21.11
C TYR A 411 9.94 -14.87 -20.77
N ILE A 412 11.01 -14.28 -21.30
CA ILE A 412 11.32 -12.86 -21.15
C ILE A 412 11.25 -12.22 -22.53
N TYR A 413 10.63 -11.07 -22.63
CA TYR A 413 10.45 -10.36 -23.88
C TYR A 413 10.53 -8.84 -23.71
N ASP A 414 10.73 -8.13 -24.81
CA ASP A 414 11.09 -6.72 -24.81
C ASP A 414 10.59 -6.00 -26.06
N HIS A 415 10.24 -4.71 -25.96
CA HIS A 415 10.03 -3.83 -27.10
C HIS A 415 11.38 -3.23 -27.49
N ALA A 416 12.10 -3.95 -28.35
CA ALA A 416 13.47 -3.58 -28.74
C ALA A 416 13.61 -2.32 -29.62
N HIS A 417 12.68 -1.37 -29.54
CA HIS A 417 12.73 0.01 -30.03
C HIS A 417 11.84 0.90 -29.15
N HIS A 418 12.21 2.18 -28.99
CA HIS A 418 11.53 3.19 -28.16
C HIS A 418 10.08 3.57 -28.56
N LEU A 419 9.36 2.71 -29.30
CA LEU A 419 8.00 2.95 -29.78
C LEU A 419 7.11 1.73 -29.52
N TRP A 420 6.00 1.94 -28.82
CA TRP A 420 4.91 0.99 -28.50
C TRP A 420 4.31 0.19 -29.68
N THR A 421 4.62 0.56 -30.93
CA THR A 421 4.15 -0.18 -32.13
C THR A 421 5.11 -1.29 -32.58
N SER A 422 6.23 -1.45 -31.87
CA SER A 422 7.25 -2.44 -32.20
C SER A 422 6.80 -3.82 -31.73
N ALA A 423 6.92 -4.81 -32.62
CA ALA A 423 6.66 -6.19 -32.25
C ALA A 423 7.58 -6.64 -31.10
N ASP A 424 7.00 -7.41 -30.18
CA ASP A 424 7.73 -8.04 -29.09
C ASP A 424 8.92 -8.84 -29.63
N LYS A 425 10.04 -8.75 -28.92
CA LYS A 425 11.20 -9.61 -29.14
C LYS A 425 11.47 -10.49 -27.92
N TYR A 426 11.65 -11.78 -28.14
CA TYR A 426 11.80 -12.81 -27.11
C TYR A 426 13.27 -13.13 -26.91
N LEU A 427 13.68 -13.26 -25.65
CA LEU A 427 15.04 -13.62 -25.30
C LEU A 427 15.26 -15.12 -25.48
N GLU A 428 16.21 -15.49 -26.33
CA GLU A 428 16.61 -16.87 -26.60
C GLU A 428 18.13 -17.03 -26.56
N PRO A 429 18.67 -18.19 -26.12
CA PRO A 429 20.06 -18.56 -26.32
C PRO A 429 20.32 -18.86 -27.81
N ILE A 430 21.19 -18.08 -28.44
CA ILE A 430 21.59 -18.25 -29.84
C ILE A 430 23.12 -18.21 -29.96
N ASN A 431 23.69 -19.30 -30.47
CA ASN A 431 25.13 -19.56 -30.40
C ASN A 431 25.57 -19.44 -28.93
N THR A 432 26.50 -18.56 -28.57
CA THR A 432 27.00 -18.42 -27.20
C THR A 432 26.38 -17.25 -26.43
N TYR A 433 25.31 -16.63 -26.93
CA TYR A 433 24.77 -15.37 -26.39
C TYR A 433 23.27 -15.42 -26.17
N ILE A 434 22.75 -14.55 -25.29
CA ILE A 434 21.32 -14.26 -25.18
C ILE A 434 20.93 -13.18 -26.19
N LYS A 435 19.92 -13.46 -27.03
CA LYS A 435 19.48 -12.56 -28.11
C LYS A 435 17.96 -12.41 -28.17
N ALA A 436 17.53 -11.23 -28.62
CA ALA A 436 16.13 -10.93 -28.92
C ALA A 436 15.75 -11.40 -30.34
N THR A 437 14.67 -12.20 -30.45
CA THR A 437 14.12 -12.73 -31.72
C THR A 437 12.65 -12.33 -31.89
N LYS A 438 12.14 -12.25 -33.13
CA LYS A 438 10.77 -11.75 -33.43
C LYS A 438 9.68 -12.84 -33.44
N GLU A 439 9.94 -14.04 -32.94
CA GLU A 439 9.04 -15.18 -33.13
C GLU A 439 8.09 -15.42 -31.92
N LEU A 440 6.82 -15.08 -32.18
CA LEU A 440 5.51 -15.33 -31.53
C LEU A 440 5.00 -16.74 -31.10
N PRO A 441 4.62 -17.04 -29.83
CA PRO A 441 5.48 -17.34 -28.70
C PRO A 441 5.92 -18.82 -28.63
N VAL A 442 7.19 -18.99 -28.30
CA VAL A 442 7.84 -20.23 -27.84
C VAL A 442 8.21 -21.26 -28.92
N SER A 443 9.36 -21.04 -29.56
CA SER A 443 10.24 -22.21 -29.71
C SER A 443 10.64 -22.70 -28.30
N GLU A 444 10.79 -24.01 -28.07
CA GLU A 444 11.26 -24.57 -26.79
C GLU A 444 12.63 -24.01 -26.33
N ASN A 445 13.28 -23.19 -27.17
CA ASN A 445 14.56 -22.55 -26.93
C ASN A 445 14.44 -21.20 -26.19
N GLY A 446 13.25 -20.60 -26.07
CA GLY A 446 13.05 -19.33 -25.36
C GLY A 446 12.53 -19.47 -23.92
N LEU A 447 12.46 -20.70 -23.40
CA LEU A 447 11.89 -20.98 -22.08
C LEU A 447 12.96 -21.14 -21.01
N PHE A 448 12.73 -20.51 -19.87
CA PHE A 448 13.55 -20.61 -18.67
C PHE A 448 12.72 -21.13 -17.50
N ILE A 449 13.32 -21.97 -16.67
CA ILE A 449 12.82 -22.29 -15.34
C ILE A 449 13.43 -21.24 -14.40
N ILE A 450 12.60 -20.49 -13.70
CA ILE A 450 13.08 -19.57 -12.66
C ILE A 450 13.38 -20.36 -11.40
N GLU A 451 14.63 -20.36 -10.96
CA GLU A 451 15.05 -20.97 -9.69
C GLU A 451 15.33 -19.85 -8.66
N MET A 452 14.62 -19.87 -7.53
CA MET A 452 14.76 -18.90 -6.44
C MET A 452 14.30 -19.52 -5.11
N ASP A 453 14.42 -18.79 -4.01
CA ASP A 453 13.89 -19.25 -2.73
C ASP A 453 12.36 -19.30 -2.76
N ASN A 454 11.76 -20.24 -2.02
CA ASN A 454 10.31 -20.27 -1.86
C ASN A 454 9.86 -19.07 -1.01
N PHE A 455 8.63 -18.62 -1.20
CA PHE A 455 8.08 -17.50 -0.45
C PHE A 455 7.92 -17.89 1.03
N GLU A 456 8.45 -17.05 1.92
CA GLU A 456 8.25 -17.16 3.36
C GLU A 456 7.37 -16.01 3.81
N PHE A 457 6.33 -16.32 4.59
CA PHE A 457 5.38 -15.34 5.12
C PHE A 457 5.53 -15.24 6.62
N SER A 458 5.32 -14.04 7.17
CA SER A 458 5.28 -13.86 8.62
C SER A 458 4.01 -14.49 9.18
N ASP A 459 4.15 -15.23 10.29
CA ASP A 459 3.08 -15.67 11.17
C ASP A 459 3.09 -14.77 12.41
N TRP A 460 1.95 -14.15 12.72
CA TRP A 460 1.78 -13.26 13.86
C TRP A 460 0.71 -13.77 14.85
N GLU A 461 0.35 -15.06 14.81
CA GLU A 461 -0.58 -15.68 15.76
C GLU A 461 -0.16 -15.46 17.21
N LEU A 462 1.15 -15.52 17.50
CA LEU A 462 1.70 -15.29 18.83
C LEU A 462 1.56 -13.85 19.34
N SER A 463 1.26 -12.89 18.46
CA SER A 463 0.96 -11.50 18.82
C SER A 463 -0.52 -11.26 19.12
N LEU A 464 -1.36 -12.29 19.03
CA LEU A 464 -2.80 -12.22 19.25
C LEU A 464 -3.20 -12.79 20.61
N THR A 465 -4.16 -12.13 21.26
CA THR A 465 -4.80 -12.63 22.48
C THR A 465 -6.20 -13.13 22.16
N TYR A 466 -6.43 -14.42 22.38
CA TYR A 466 -7.73 -15.08 22.24
C TYR A 466 -8.48 -15.09 23.58
N LYS A 467 -9.80 -15.30 23.53
CA LYS A 467 -10.68 -15.28 24.71
C LYS A 467 -10.59 -16.55 25.56
#